data_AF-A0A1C8Z4M0-F1
#
_entry.id   AF-A0A1C8Z4M0-F1
#
_cell.length_a   1.000
_cell.length_b   1.000
_cell.length_c   1.000
_cell.angle_alpha   90.00
_cell.angle_beta   90.00
_cell.angle_gamma   90.00
#
_symmetry.space_group_name_H-M   'P 1'
#
loop_
_entity.id
_entity.type
_entity.pdbx_description
1 polymer ?
#
loop_
_entity_poly.entity_id
_entity_poly.type
_entity_poly.pdbx_seq_one_letter_code
_entity_poly.pdbx_strand_id
1 'polypeptide(L)'
;TIKDSLGLLQWNVTTYFVNDKPSIKRAVTRNNKPIKSISQRLKGKEGHIRGHLNGKRVDFSARSVISPDPSIRIDQVGVPKHVAKILTFPEVVNPRNRDELYRLVQNGPDELQGANFVINPQGIRFSLSRTTE
;
A
#
# COMPACT_ATOMS: atom_id res chain seq x y z
N THR A 1 -42.00 25.40 9.60
CA THR A 1 -41.54 26.81 9.77
C THR A 1 -40.03 26.88 9.59
N ILE A 2 -39.45 28.05 9.26
CA ILE A 2 -37.99 28.25 9.08
C ILE A 2 -37.16 27.64 10.23
N LYS A 3 -37.68 27.66 11.46
CA LYS A 3 -37.08 27.03 12.64
C LYS A 3 -36.88 25.52 12.52
N ASP A 4 -37.80 24.80 11.87
CA ASP A 4 -37.70 23.35 11.67
C ASP A 4 -36.62 23.01 10.66
N SER A 5 -36.52 23.79 9.58
CA SER A 5 -35.45 23.66 8.58
C SER A 5 -34.07 23.96 9.17
N LEU A 6 -33.98 24.97 10.05
CA LEU A 6 -32.77 25.28 10.80
C LEU A 6 -32.36 24.13 11.73
N GLY A 7 -33.32 23.54 12.45
CA GLY A 7 -33.09 22.39 13.32
C GLY A 7 -32.60 21.16 12.56
N LEU A 8 -33.19 20.88 11.39
CA LEU A 8 -32.75 19.79 10.52
C LEU A 8 -31.33 20.01 9.98
N LEU A 9 -31.00 21.23 9.56
CA LEU A 9 -29.65 21.59 9.11
C LEU A 9 -28.63 21.41 10.23
N GLN A 10 -28.94 21.91 11.44
CA GLN A 10 -28.07 21.76 12.61
C GLN A 10 -27.82 20.28 12.95
N TRP A 11 -28.86 19.45 12.85
CA TRP A 11 -28.75 18.01 13.05
C TRP A 11 -27.84 17.33 12.00
N ASN A 12 -28.03 17.65 10.71
CA ASN A 12 -27.20 17.12 9.62
C ASN A 12 -25.72 17.51 9.78
N VAL A 13 -25.43 18.78 10.07
CA VAL A 13 -24.06 19.25 10.31
C VAL A 13 -23.44 18.54 11.51
N THR A 14 -24.18 18.42 12.61
CA THR A 14 -23.66 17.79 13.83
C THR A 14 -23.36 16.31 13.62
N THR A 15 -24.30 15.56 13.02
CA THR A 15 -24.13 14.12 12.76
C THR A 15 -23.06 13.83 11.71
N TYR A 16 -22.82 14.75 10.77
CA TYR A 16 -21.71 14.65 9.81
C TYR A 16 -20.33 14.64 10.50
N PHE A 17 -20.12 15.53 11.47
CA PHE A 17 -18.86 15.58 12.24
C PHE A 17 -18.79 14.52 13.33
N VAL A 18 -19.88 14.34 14.10
CA VAL A 18 -19.95 13.44 15.25
C VAL A 18 -21.33 12.79 15.31
N ASN A 19 -21.43 11.57 14.80
CA ASN A 19 -22.68 10.80 14.82
C ASN A 19 -22.86 9.94 16.08
N ASP A 20 -21.86 9.89 16.97
CA ASP A 20 -21.87 9.03 18.16
C ASP A 20 -22.25 9.77 19.45
N LYS A 21 -22.74 11.00 19.33
CA LYS A 21 -23.12 11.79 20.50
C LYS A 21 -24.45 11.26 21.07
N PRO A 22 -24.50 10.85 22.37
CA PRO A 22 -25.71 10.24 22.94
C PRO A 22 -26.90 11.21 23.04
N SER A 23 -26.65 12.52 23.05
CA SER A 23 -27.69 13.54 23.15
C SER A 23 -28.45 13.81 21.84
N ILE A 24 -28.06 13.18 20.73
CA ILE A 24 -28.61 13.46 19.39
C ILE A 24 -28.99 12.12 18.75
N LYS A 25 -30.16 12.08 18.08
CA LYS A 25 -30.56 10.90 17.30
C LYS A 25 -29.52 10.62 16.22
N ARG A 26 -29.02 9.39 16.17
CA ARG A 26 -27.99 9.00 15.20
C ARG A 26 -28.55 9.03 13.78
N ALA A 27 -27.79 9.61 12.85
CA ALA A 27 -28.09 9.54 11.43
C ALA A 27 -27.78 8.12 10.92
N VAL A 28 -28.75 7.52 10.25
CA VAL A 28 -28.66 6.17 9.68
C VAL A 28 -28.76 6.24 8.16
N THR A 29 -28.04 5.36 7.50
CA THR A 29 -28.20 5.08 6.07
C THR A 29 -29.55 4.39 5.84
N ARG A 30 -29.99 4.32 4.57
CA ARG A 30 -31.18 3.56 4.13
C ARG A 30 -31.26 2.11 4.68
N ASN A 31 -30.12 1.49 5.00
CA ASN A 31 -30.06 0.14 5.56
C ASN A 31 -30.03 0.12 7.10
N ASN A 32 -30.50 1.18 7.77
CA ASN A 32 -30.49 1.36 9.24
C ASN A 32 -29.10 1.26 9.92
N LYS A 33 -28.01 1.31 9.13
CA LYS A 33 -26.64 1.37 9.67
C LYS A 33 -26.27 2.82 9.97
N PRO A 34 -25.69 3.13 11.15
CA PRO A 34 -25.21 4.46 11.45
C PRO A 34 -24.19 4.94 10.42
N ILE A 35 -24.31 6.20 9.98
CA ILE A 35 -23.36 6.83 9.06
C ILE A 35 -22.02 7.02 9.78
N LYS A 36 -20.91 6.67 9.11
CA LYS A 36 -19.56 6.92 9.62
C LYS A 36 -19.20 8.40 9.51
N SER A 37 -19.24 9.08 10.65
CA SER A 37 -18.82 10.49 10.79
C SER A 37 -17.32 10.70 10.62
N ILE A 38 -16.89 11.94 10.38
CA ILE A 38 -15.46 12.29 10.25
C ILE A 38 -14.67 11.88 11.50
N SER A 39 -15.19 12.18 12.69
CA SER A 39 -14.54 11.83 13.95
C SER A 39 -14.31 10.31 14.09
N GLN A 40 -15.29 9.50 13.69
CA GLN A 40 -15.17 8.04 13.68
C GLN A 40 -14.18 7.51 12.63
N ARG A 41 -13.96 8.23 11.53
CA ARG A 41 -12.94 7.87 10.53
C ARG A 41 -11.54 8.19 11.02
N LEU A 42 -11.37 9.22 11.85
CA LEU A 42 -10.07 9.59 12.39
C LEU A 42 -9.66 8.74 13.60
N LYS A 43 -10.62 8.40 14.47
CA LYS A 43 -10.40 7.69 15.74
C LYS A 43 -10.51 6.17 15.58
N GLY A 44 -9.96 5.45 16.56
CA GLY A 44 -10.08 3.99 16.67
C GLY A 44 -8.92 3.21 16.05
N LYS A 45 -8.97 1.87 16.17
CA LYS A 45 -7.92 0.97 15.66
C LYS A 45 -7.79 1.04 14.13
N GLU A 46 -8.92 1.01 13.45
CA GLU A 46 -9.04 1.11 11.98
C GLU A 46 -9.21 2.56 11.48
N GLY A 47 -9.01 3.56 12.36
CA GLY A 47 -9.10 4.97 11.99
C GLY A 47 -7.89 5.43 11.18
N HIS A 48 -7.97 6.61 10.54
CA HIS A 48 -6.88 7.12 9.70
C HIS A 48 -5.55 7.28 10.43
N ILE A 49 -5.58 7.81 11.66
CA ILE A 49 -4.34 8.06 12.40
C ILE A 49 -3.62 6.74 12.72
N ARG A 50 -4.34 5.75 13.25
CA ARG A 50 -3.72 4.49 13.66
C ARG A 50 -3.56 3.48 12.53
N GLY A 51 -4.58 3.32 11.69
CA GLY A 51 -4.61 2.32 10.63
C GLY A 51 -3.86 2.74 9.35
N HIS A 52 -3.85 4.03 9.02
CA HIS A 52 -3.25 4.50 7.75
C HIS A 52 -1.94 5.26 7.92
N LEU A 53 -1.74 5.99 9.03
CA LEU A 53 -0.49 6.72 9.28
C LEU A 53 0.51 5.87 10.07
N ASN A 54 0.09 5.28 11.20
CA ASN A 54 1.02 4.53 12.07
C ASN A 54 1.24 3.06 11.65
N GLY A 55 0.38 2.50 10.79
CA GLY A 55 0.37 1.07 10.45
C GLY A 55 0.06 0.81 8.97
N LYS A 56 0.69 1.57 8.07
CA LYS A 56 0.43 1.48 6.63
C LYS A 56 0.99 0.18 6.05
N ARG A 57 0.31 -0.35 5.03
CA ARG A 57 0.88 -1.38 4.17
C ARG A 57 2.04 -0.80 3.36
N VAL A 58 3.10 -1.60 3.21
CA VAL A 58 4.33 -1.22 2.51
C VAL A 58 4.48 -2.08 1.26
N ASP A 59 4.95 -1.44 0.19
CA ASP A 59 5.35 -2.11 -1.04
C ASP A 59 6.75 -2.73 -0.87
N PHE A 60 7.16 -3.60 -1.80
CA PHE A 60 8.46 -4.28 -1.78
C PHE A 60 8.72 -5.12 -0.52
N SER A 61 7.69 -5.80 -0.02
CA SER A 61 7.80 -6.75 1.10
C SER A 61 7.21 -8.11 0.74
N ALA A 62 7.74 -9.17 1.35
CA ALA A 62 7.25 -10.53 1.18
C ALA A 62 7.18 -11.26 2.54
N ARG A 63 6.32 -12.28 2.62
CA ARG A 63 6.14 -13.13 3.80
C ARG A 63 6.09 -14.60 3.38
N SER A 64 6.78 -15.46 4.11
CA SER A 64 6.79 -16.92 3.90
C SER A 64 6.89 -17.66 5.24
N VAL A 65 6.70 -18.98 5.20
CA VAL A 65 6.97 -19.89 6.32
C VAL A 65 8.48 -20.08 6.48
N ILE A 66 8.94 -20.18 7.73
CA ILE A 66 10.35 -20.41 8.07
C ILE A 66 10.64 -21.92 8.19
N SER A 67 11.82 -22.33 7.73
CA SER A 67 12.36 -23.68 7.90
C SER A 67 13.80 -23.58 8.40
N PRO A 68 14.26 -24.49 9.29
CA PRO A 68 15.63 -24.48 9.78
C PRO A 68 16.61 -24.94 8.69
N ASP A 69 17.75 -24.25 8.58
CA ASP A 69 18.86 -24.63 7.69
C ASP A 69 20.20 -24.42 8.44
N PRO A 70 20.99 -25.47 8.72
CA PRO A 70 22.27 -25.34 9.41
C PRO A 70 23.42 -24.89 8.52
N SER A 71 23.24 -24.83 7.19
CA SER A 71 24.30 -24.50 6.23
C SER A 71 24.49 -23.00 6.02
N ILE A 72 23.51 -22.17 6.42
CA ILE A 72 23.55 -20.72 6.28
C ILE A 72 24.18 -20.06 7.51
N ARG A 73 24.84 -18.92 7.29
CA ARG A 73 25.43 -18.12 8.38
C ARG A 73 24.34 -17.36 9.16
N ILE A 74 24.69 -16.92 10.38
CA ILE A 74 23.79 -16.16 11.27
C ILE A 74 23.30 -14.84 10.63
N ASP A 75 24.11 -14.25 9.75
CA ASP A 75 23.82 -13.01 9.02
C ASP A 75 23.06 -13.22 7.70
N GLN A 76 22.70 -14.46 7.36
CA GLN A 76 22.05 -14.82 6.09
C GLN A 76 20.60 -15.27 6.28
N VAL A 77 19.81 -15.09 5.22
CA VAL A 77 18.43 -15.59 5.13
C VAL A 77 18.20 -16.22 3.77
N GLY A 78 17.62 -17.43 3.76
CA GLY A 78 17.23 -18.10 2.52
C GLY A 78 15.99 -17.44 1.92
N VAL A 79 16.12 -16.90 0.70
CA VAL A 79 14.99 -16.31 -0.04
C VAL A 79 14.58 -17.23 -1.18
N PRO A 80 13.31 -17.66 -1.28
CA PRO A 80 12.84 -18.47 -2.40
C PRO A 80 13.00 -17.74 -3.74
N LYS A 81 13.41 -18.48 -4.79
CA LYS A 81 13.62 -17.92 -6.15
C LYS A 81 12.41 -17.16 -6.68
N HIS A 82 11.19 -17.66 -6.40
CA HIS A 82 9.95 -17.00 -6.80
C HIS A 82 9.81 -15.60 -6.18
N VAL A 83 10.15 -15.44 -4.90
CA VAL A 83 10.07 -14.15 -4.20
C VAL A 83 11.15 -13.19 -4.71
N ALA A 84 12.36 -13.70 -4.93
CA ALA A 84 13.48 -12.90 -5.43
C ALA A 84 13.24 -12.29 -6.82
N LYS A 85 12.49 -12.98 -7.70
CA LYS A 85 12.12 -12.43 -9.02
C LYS A 85 11.10 -11.29 -8.95
N ILE A 86 10.27 -11.27 -7.90
CA ILE A 86 9.21 -10.27 -7.72
C ILE A 86 9.74 -9.02 -7.04
N LEU A 87 10.58 -9.18 -6.01
CA LEU A 87 11.16 -8.07 -5.27
C LEU A 87 12.29 -7.43 -6.08
N THR A 88 12.11 -6.17 -6.46
CA THR A 88 13.10 -5.41 -7.23
C THR A 88 13.74 -4.31 -6.39
N PHE A 89 14.98 -3.97 -6.75
CA PHE A 89 15.70 -2.85 -6.17
C PHE A 89 16.08 -1.85 -7.27
N PRO A 90 15.78 -0.54 -7.11
CA PRO A 90 16.15 0.47 -8.09
C PRO A 90 17.63 0.83 -7.95
N GLU A 91 18.45 0.41 -8.92
CA GLU A 91 19.86 0.78 -9.00
C GLU A 91 20.09 1.86 -10.08
N VAL A 92 20.87 2.89 -9.73
CA VAL A 92 21.22 3.97 -10.66
C VAL A 92 22.40 3.54 -11.52
N VAL A 93 22.26 3.72 -12.84
CA VAL A 93 23.31 3.40 -13.81
C VAL A 93 24.48 4.35 -13.65
N ASN A 94 25.66 3.77 -13.42
CA ASN A 94 26.95 4.41 -13.28
C ASN A 94 27.95 3.74 -14.23
N PRO A 95 29.09 4.38 -14.58
CA PRO A 95 30.10 3.76 -15.44
C PRO A 95 30.65 2.41 -14.94
N ARG A 96 30.57 2.13 -13.63
CA ARG A 96 31.08 0.89 -13.02
C ARG A 96 30.12 -0.28 -13.10
N ASN A 97 28.82 -0.04 -12.93
CA ASN A 97 27.78 -1.09 -12.92
C ASN A 97 27.06 -1.21 -14.27
N ARG A 98 27.34 -0.32 -15.24
CA ARG A 98 26.67 -0.28 -16.54
C ARG A 98 26.67 -1.63 -17.24
N ASP A 99 27.82 -2.30 -17.32
CA ASP A 99 27.95 -3.55 -18.06
C ASP A 99 27.18 -4.70 -17.38
N GLU A 100 27.15 -4.71 -16.05
CA GLU A 100 26.41 -5.68 -15.26
C GLU A 100 24.90 -5.46 -15.38
N LEU A 101 24.43 -4.23 -15.17
CA LEU A 101 23.02 -3.87 -15.31
C LEU A 101 22.50 -4.14 -16.73
N TYR A 102 23.33 -3.90 -17.75
CA TYR A 102 22.99 -4.23 -19.12
C TYR A 102 22.75 -5.73 -19.32
N ARG A 103 23.58 -6.59 -18.71
CA ARG A 103 23.38 -8.06 -18.73
C ARG A 103 22.09 -8.47 -18.02
N LEU A 104 21.78 -7.88 -16.86
CA LEU A 104 20.53 -8.17 -16.13
C LEU A 104 19.30 -7.83 -16.97
N VAL A 105 19.33 -6.71 -17.70
CA VAL A 105 18.26 -6.31 -18.63
C VAL A 105 18.15 -7.29 -19.80
N GLN A 106 19.27 -7.76 -20.37
CA GLN A 106 19.27 -8.75 -21.44
C GLN A 106 18.68 -10.11 -21.01
N ASN A 107 18.95 -10.53 -19.77
CA ASN A 107 18.39 -11.77 -19.22
C ASN A 107 16.86 -11.71 -19.06
N GLY A 108 16.31 -10.51 -18.87
CA GLY A 108 14.86 -10.28 -18.74
C GLY A 108 14.30 -10.62 -17.35
N PRO A 109 12.98 -10.55 -17.17
CA PRO A 109 12.33 -10.66 -15.85
C PRO A 109 12.15 -12.09 -15.34
N ASP A 110 12.20 -13.09 -16.23
CA ASP A 110 11.95 -14.49 -15.86
C ASP A 110 13.18 -15.15 -15.22
N GLU A 111 14.38 -14.59 -15.42
CA GLU A 111 15.61 -15.09 -14.83
C GLU A 111 15.88 -14.51 -13.44
N LEU A 112 16.56 -15.30 -12.60
CA LEU A 112 16.88 -14.85 -11.23
C LEU A 112 17.86 -13.67 -11.21
N GLN A 113 18.81 -13.67 -12.15
CA GLN A 113 19.73 -12.56 -12.38
C GLN A 113 19.18 -11.70 -13.53
N GLY A 114 17.98 -11.19 -13.31
CA GLY A 114 17.19 -10.47 -14.29
C GLY A 114 16.81 -9.07 -13.84
N ALA A 115 16.15 -8.33 -14.72
CA ALA A 115 15.55 -7.04 -14.41
C ALA A 115 14.10 -6.99 -14.91
N ASN A 116 13.24 -6.29 -14.18
CA ASN A 116 11.82 -6.19 -14.52
C ASN A 116 11.49 -4.87 -15.21
N PHE A 117 12.17 -3.78 -14.83
CA PHE A 117 11.85 -2.44 -15.29
C PHE A 117 13.12 -1.65 -15.60
N VAL A 118 13.04 -0.80 -16.62
CA VAL A 118 14.02 0.25 -16.91
C VAL A 118 13.32 1.60 -16.78
N ILE A 119 13.96 2.55 -16.09
CA ILE A 119 13.40 3.88 -15.88
C ILE A 119 14.29 4.89 -16.61
N ASN A 120 13.69 5.62 -17.54
CA ASN A 120 14.40 6.68 -18.26
C ASN A 120 14.65 7.90 -17.35
N PRO A 121 15.60 8.80 -17.69
CA PRO A 121 15.84 10.03 -16.93
C PRO A 121 14.60 10.92 -16.77
N GLN A 122 13.63 10.82 -17.68
CA GLN A 122 12.34 11.51 -17.63
C GLN A 122 11.33 10.87 -16.67
N GLY A 123 11.69 9.77 -16.00
CA GLY A 123 10.82 9.03 -15.07
C GLY A 123 9.85 8.04 -15.73
N ILE A 124 9.91 7.88 -17.05
CA ILE A 124 9.08 6.91 -17.79
C ILE A 124 9.59 5.49 -17.49
N ARG A 125 8.68 4.61 -17.06
CA ARG A 125 8.97 3.21 -16.74
C ARG A 125 8.66 2.31 -17.94
N PHE A 126 9.64 1.53 -18.35
CA PHE A 126 9.52 0.49 -19.38
C PHE A 126 9.52 -0.88 -18.71
N SER A 127 8.49 -1.67 -18.95
CA SER A 127 8.43 -3.06 -18.49
C SER A 127 9.20 -3.95 -19.45
N LEU A 128 10.03 -4.85 -18.92
CA LEU A 128 10.78 -5.84 -19.71
C LEU A 128 10.01 -7.15 -19.92
N SER A 129 8.86 -7.31 -19.28
CA SER A 129 7.94 -8.42 -19.57
C SER A 129 7.52 -8.35 -21.03
N ARG A 130 7.70 -9.45 -21.77
CA ARG A 130 7.15 -9.57 -23.12
C ARG A 130 5.64 -9.45 -23.01
N THR A 131 5.08 -8.30 -23.36
CA THR A 131 3.69 -8.22 -23.76
C THR A 131 3.60 -9.03 -25.03
N THR A 132 3.17 -10.29 -24.91
CA THR A 132 2.67 -11.05 -26.06
C THR A 132 1.44 -10.30 -26.56
N GLU A 133 1.64 -9.49 -27.59
CA GLU A 133 0.68 -9.33 -28.68
C GLU A 133 1.16 -10.21 -29.85
#